data_AF-A0A817LVJ9-F1
#
_entry.id   AF-A0A817LVJ9-F1
#
_cell.length_a   1.000
_cell.length_b   1.000
_cell.length_c   1.000
_cell.angle_alpha   90.00
_cell.angle_beta   90.00
_cell.angle_gamma   90.00
#
_symmetry.space_group_name_H-M   'P 1'
#
loop_
_entity.id
_entity.type
_entity.pdbx_description
1 polymer ?
#
loop_
_entity_poly.entity_id
_entity_poly.type
_entity_poly.pdbx_seq_one_letter_code
_entity_poly.pdbx_strand_id
1 'polypeptide(L)'
;MTRTNTNIEHSPSCTSSSSSSTIAQSSSTEPKDIINQNELTIQKLLLELQDDLKQTKDCYNTSRDSWLSIEQKSSTSSDENTNSQLIKTNFTQALTNVQNEIDMYKNTLSKISQIRQLQIDIANVTKNHIDIHRSHTTRRGLADLLSHMAYVLKIWYGNEHTGNCSNRGDSPPPLCGAIPAASNHVCNVGDLIAGFVESDDGDENWILAEVAYVHPNKTKYDIVDIDAEPGKGHYYNINKRHIIPLPQWRACPLTCPQALFPRRTIVLALYPQTSCFYKGIIESIPRIGKDSYSIIFEDSSYNSGYSPEFDVPQMFVIAYKDIKK
;
A
#
# COMPACT_ATOMS: atom_id res chain seq x y z
N MET A 1 -39.34 -61.56 -34.11
CA MET A 1 -39.49 -60.77 -35.35
C MET A 1 -40.39 -59.58 -35.06
N THR A 2 -39.86 -58.38 -35.29
CA THR A 2 -40.51 -57.08 -35.57
C THR A 2 -41.85 -56.67 -34.94
N ARG A 3 -41.76 -55.50 -34.28
CA ARG A 3 -42.67 -54.32 -34.28
C ARG A 3 -44.07 -54.44 -33.70
N THR A 4 -44.35 -53.54 -32.75
CA THR A 4 -45.47 -52.58 -32.84
C THR A 4 -45.17 -51.31 -32.06
N ASN A 5 -45.73 -50.21 -32.56
CA ASN A 5 -45.58 -48.82 -32.17
C ASN A 5 -47.00 -48.33 -31.82
N THR A 6 -47.22 -47.59 -30.72
CA THR A 6 -48.43 -46.74 -30.56
C THR A 6 -48.18 -45.58 -29.60
N ASN A 7 -48.48 -44.37 -30.11
CA ASN A 7 -48.64 -43.08 -29.44
C ASN A 7 -49.70 -43.08 -28.34
N ILE A 8 -49.56 -42.24 -27.30
CA ILE A 8 -50.67 -41.57 -26.58
C ILE A 8 -50.24 -40.15 -26.12
N GLU A 9 -51.23 -39.26 -26.10
CA GLU A 9 -51.29 -37.79 -26.13
C GLU A 9 -51.03 -37.01 -24.82
N HIS A 10 -50.89 -35.68 -24.99
CA HIS A 10 -50.91 -34.61 -24.00
C HIS A 10 -52.32 -34.27 -23.46
N SER A 11 -52.39 -33.89 -22.17
CA SER A 11 -53.17 -32.72 -21.65
C SER A 11 -53.17 -32.65 -20.11
N PRO A 12 -53.44 -31.47 -19.51
CA PRO A 12 -52.72 -30.96 -18.34
C PRO A 12 -53.53 -30.97 -17.03
N SER A 13 -52.85 -30.79 -15.89
CA SER A 13 -53.53 -30.54 -14.61
C SER A 13 -52.71 -29.68 -13.63
N CYS A 14 -53.42 -28.67 -13.13
CA CYS A 14 -53.42 -28.16 -11.75
C CYS A 14 -52.30 -27.23 -11.25
N THR A 15 -52.67 -25.95 -11.23
CA THR A 15 -52.26 -24.94 -10.24
C THR A 15 -52.54 -25.37 -8.81
N SER A 16 -51.56 -25.22 -7.92
CA SER A 16 -51.77 -24.95 -6.50
C SER A 16 -50.63 -24.10 -5.94
N SER A 17 -51.05 -23.15 -5.09
CA SER A 17 -50.31 -22.05 -4.50
C SER A 17 -49.61 -22.43 -3.19
N SER A 18 -48.83 -21.47 -2.66
CA SER A 18 -48.12 -21.40 -1.36
C SER A 18 -46.71 -22.02 -1.37
N SER A 19 -45.63 -21.34 -0.94
CA SER A 19 -45.53 -20.37 0.16
C SER A 19 -44.33 -19.45 -0.04
N SER A 20 -44.54 -18.14 0.02
CA SER A 20 -43.47 -17.14 0.12
C SER A 20 -42.75 -17.30 1.46
N SER A 21 -41.50 -17.74 1.41
CA SER A 21 -40.57 -17.58 2.54
C SER A 21 -39.73 -16.34 2.25
N THR A 22 -39.97 -15.31 3.06
CA THR A 22 -39.19 -14.09 3.16
C THR A 22 -37.79 -14.44 3.64
N ILE A 23 -36.88 -14.67 2.70
CA ILE A 23 -35.44 -14.56 2.97
C ILE A 23 -35.17 -13.06 3.05
N ALA A 24 -34.79 -12.61 4.25
CA ALA A 24 -34.31 -11.26 4.47
C ALA A 24 -33.20 -10.95 3.45
N GLN A 25 -33.49 -10.07 2.50
CA GLN A 25 -32.48 -9.44 1.66
C GLN A 25 -31.60 -8.61 2.59
N SER A 26 -30.47 -9.18 3.00
CA SER A 26 -29.31 -8.37 3.35
C SER A 26 -29.04 -7.49 2.13
N SER A 27 -29.22 -6.18 2.29
CA SER A 27 -28.90 -5.18 1.27
C SER A 27 -27.44 -5.33 0.87
N SER A 28 -27.17 -6.08 -0.19
CA SER A 28 -25.87 -6.10 -0.83
C SER A 28 -25.78 -4.82 -1.64
N THR A 29 -25.19 -3.79 -1.04
CA THR A 29 -24.87 -2.55 -1.75
C THR A 29 -23.95 -2.91 -2.91
N GLU A 30 -24.28 -2.49 -4.14
CA GLU A 30 -23.44 -2.86 -5.30
C GLU A 30 -22.04 -2.27 -5.14
N PRO A 31 -20.97 -2.95 -5.58
CA PRO A 31 -19.59 -2.44 -5.49
C PRO A 31 -19.41 -1.03 -6.07
N LYS A 32 -20.17 -0.69 -7.12
CA LYS A 32 -20.21 0.65 -7.72
C LYS A 32 -20.72 1.72 -6.76
N ASP A 33 -21.73 1.39 -5.95
CA ASP A 33 -22.30 2.31 -4.97
C ASP A 33 -21.32 2.59 -3.84
N ILE A 34 -20.60 1.57 -3.37
CA ILE A 34 -19.56 1.71 -2.34
C ILE A 34 -18.42 2.61 -2.85
N ILE A 35 -17.95 2.38 -4.09
CA ILE A 35 -16.91 3.19 -4.71
C ILE A 35 -17.37 4.65 -4.79
N ASN A 36 -18.56 4.91 -5.33
CA ASN A 36 -19.10 6.26 -5.49
C ASN A 36 -19.30 6.97 -4.13
N GLN A 37 -19.82 6.26 -3.11
CA GLN A 37 -19.96 6.83 -1.77
C GLN A 37 -18.60 7.22 -1.15
N ASN A 38 -17.59 6.37 -1.29
CA ASN A 38 -16.25 6.66 -0.79
C ASN A 38 -15.60 7.81 -1.57
N GLU A 39 -15.78 7.89 -2.88
CA GLU A 39 -15.29 9.01 -3.70
C GLU A 39 -15.93 10.34 -3.29
N LEU A 40 -17.25 10.38 -3.06
CA LEU A 40 -17.94 11.56 -2.55
C LEU A 40 -17.43 11.97 -1.16
N THR A 41 -17.18 10.99 -0.30
CA THR A 41 -16.61 11.25 1.03
C THR A 41 -15.20 11.82 0.94
N ILE A 42 -14.35 11.28 0.06
CA ILE A 42 -13.02 11.81 -0.23
C ILE A 42 -13.11 13.25 -0.73
N GLN A 43 -14.00 13.55 -1.68
CA GLN A 43 -14.18 14.91 -2.19
C GLN A 43 -14.56 15.90 -1.08
N LYS A 44 -15.50 15.50 -0.21
CA LYS A 44 -15.88 16.30 0.96
C LYS A 44 -14.68 16.56 1.89
N LEU A 45 -13.94 15.50 2.25
CA LEU A 45 -12.77 15.62 3.14
C LEU A 45 -11.67 16.47 2.51
N LEU A 46 -11.46 16.42 1.19
CA LEU A 46 -10.49 17.26 0.50
C LEU A 46 -10.86 18.75 0.55
N LEU A 47 -12.15 19.08 0.42
CA LEU A 47 -12.63 20.46 0.60
C LEU A 47 -12.41 20.94 2.04
N GLU A 48 -12.77 20.12 3.03
CA GLU A 48 -12.51 20.44 4.44
C GLU A 48 -11.01 20.60 4.73
N LEU A 49 -10.17 19.77 4.11
CA LEU A 49 -8.71 19.85 4.27
C LEU A 49 -8.15 21.15 3.68
N GLN A 50 -8.72 21.63 2.57
CA GLN A 50 -8.33 22.91 1.97
C GLN A 50 -8.63 24.07 2.92
N ASP A 51 -9.79 24.05 3.58
CA ASP A 51 -10.15 25.06 4.58
C ASP A 51 -9.25 24.97 5.82
N ASP A 52 -9.00 23.76 6.33
CA ASP A 52 -8.08 23.52 7.45
C ASP A 52 -6.67 24.04 7.14
N LEU A 53 -6.16 23.86 5.92
CA LEU A 53 -4.85 24.36 5.51
C LEU A 53 -4.78 25.89 5.57
N LYS A 54 -5.86 26.57 5.19
CA LYS A 54 -5.95 28.03 5.31
C LYS A 54 -5.98 28.45 6.78
N GLN A 55 -6.80 27.80 7.60
CA GLN A 55 -6.88 28.09 9.04
C GLN A 55 -5.55 27.85 9.75
N THR A 56 -4.86 26.76 9.41
CA THR A 56 -3.53 26.43 9.94
C THR A 56 -2.52 27.53 9.65
N LYS A 57 -2.54 28.10 8.44
CA LYS A 57 -1.68 29.23 8.07
C LYS A 57 -2.01 30.49 8.88
N ASP A 58 -3.30 30.77 9.10
CA ASP A 58 -3.74 31.92 9.88
C ASP A 58 -3.38 31.77 11.37
N CYS A 59 -3.53 30.56 11.93
CA CYS A 59 -3.06 30.21 13.27
C CYS A 59 -1.54 30.38 13.41
N TYR A 60 -0.75 29.85 12.47
CA TYR A 60 0.71 30.03 12.46
C TYR A 60 1.12 31.50 12.46
N ASN A 61 0.49 32.33 11.61
CA ASN A 61 0.77 33.77 11.57
C ASN A 61 0.43 34.44 12.91
N THR A 62 -0.70 34.06 13.53
CA THR A 62 -1.12 34.57 14.84
C THR A 62 -0.14 34.19 15.95
N SER A 63 0.32 32.93 15.96
CA SER A 63 1.36 32.43 16.88
C SER A 63 2.66 33.23 16.71
N ARG A 64 3.13 33.39 15.46
CA ARG A 64 4.34 34.14 15.12
C ARG A 64 4.28 35.60 15.55
N ASP A 65 3.20 36.30 15.22
CA ASP A 65 3.05 37.73 15.50
C ASP A 65 2.93 37.99 17.02
N SER A 66 2.27 37.06 17.74
CA SER A 66 2.24 37.09 19.21
C SER A 66 3.64 36.93 19.81
N TRP A 67 4.47 36.05 19.24
CA TRP A 67 5.82 35.81 19.70
C TRP A 67 6.75 37.01 19.45
N LEU A 68 6.70 37.58 18.24
CA LEU A 68 7.44 38.80 17.90
C LEU A 68 7.09 39.98 18.82
N SER A 69 5.81 40.10 19.20
CA SER A 69 5.35 41.12 20.14
C SER A 69 5.93 40.96 21.54
N ILE A 70 6.19 39.73 21.99
CA ILE A 70 6.83 39.43 23.28
C ILE A 70 8.32 39.82 23.21
N GLU A 71 9.00 39.42 22.14
CA GLU A 71 10.43 39.68 21.93
C GLU A 71 10.75 41.18 21.91
N GLN A 72 9.97 41.97 21.16
CA GLN A 72 10.15 43.43 21.10
C GLN A 72 9.96 44.12 22.46
N LYS A 73 8.95 43.71 23.24
CA LYS A 73 8.65 44.30 24.56
C LYS A 73 9.68 43.91 25.63
N SER A 74 10.25 42.72 25.54
CA SER A 74 11.35 42.28 26.41
C SER A 74 12.63 43.11 26.20
N SER A 75 12.80 43.71 25.03
CA SER A 75 13.98 44.48 24.65
C SER A 75 13.93 45.97 25.04
N THR A 76 12.76 46.50 25.45
CA THR A 76 12.50 47.95 25.57
C THR A 76 12.20 48.49 26.97
N SER A 77 12.16 47.70 28.04
CA SER A 77 11.58 48.16 29.33
C SER A 77 12.45 47.96 30.59
N SER A 78 12.49 49.02 31.41
CA SER A 78 13.34 49.20 32.61
C SER A 78 12.57 49.21 33.95
N ASP A 79 11.27 48.91 33.97
CA ASP A 79 10.42 48.93 35.19
C ASP A 79 9.97 47.51 35.58
N GLU A 80 10.31 47.07 36.80
CA GLU A 80 10.31 45.64 37.16
C GLU A 80 8.98 45.05 37.67
N ASN A 81 8.07 45.82 38.28
CA ASN A 81 6.98 45.23 39.08
C ASN A 81 5.61 45.06 38.36
N THR A 82 5.18 46.01 37.52
CA THR A 82 3.96 45.91 36.70
C THR A 82 4.14 45.04 35.45
N ASN A 83 5.40 44.83 35.04
CA ASN A 83 5.78 44.12 33.83
C ASN A 83 5.65 42.60 33.98
N SER A 84 5.90 42.06 35.18
CA SER A 84 5.89 40.61 35.46
C SER A 84 4.55 39.94 35.20
N GLN A 85 3.43 40.56 35.61
CA GLN A 85 2.09 40.00 35.36
C GLN A 85 1.71 40.05 33.88
N LEU A 86 2.00 41.17 33.19
CA LEU A 86 1.68 41.33 31.77
C LEU A 86 2.48 40.34 30.90
N ILE A 87 3.76 40.15 31.21
CA ILE A 87 4.65 39.18 30.55
C ILE A 87 4.13 37.75 30.74
N LYS A 88 3.72 37.38 31.96
CA LYS A 88 3.11 36.06 32.23
C LYS A 88 1.85 35.83 31.40
N THR A 89 0.97 36.81 31.30
CA THR A 89 -0.26 36.70 30.48
C THR A 89 0.08 36.49 28.99
N ASN A 90 1.07 37.22 28.46
CA ASN A 90 1.48 37.06 27.07
C ASN A 90 2.08 35.68 26.78
N PHE A 91 2.91 35.15 27.68
CA PHE A 91 3.45 33.80 27.54
C PHE A 91 2.36 32.74 27.61
N THR A 92 1.39 32.87 28.52
CA THR A 92 0.23 31.96 28.58
C THR A 92 -0.58 32.00 27.28
N GLN A 93 -0.78 33.18 26.70
CA GLN A 93 -1.47 33.32 25.41
C GLN A 93 -0.67 32.67 24.28
N ALA A 94 0.65 32.87 24.24
CA ALA A 94 1.52 32.26 23.23
C ALA A 94 1.50 30.73 23.32
N LEU A 95 1.56 30.16 24.54
CA LEU A 95 1.41 28.72 24.75
C LEU A 95 0.05 28.20 24.28
N THR A 96 -1.02 28.96 24.54
CA THR A 96 -2.37 28.61 24.07
C THR A 96 -2.46 28.63 22.55
N ASN A 97 -1.85 29.61 21.89
CA ASN A 97 -1.83 29.71 20.42
C ASN A 97 -1.08 28.51 19.80
N VAL A 98 0.09 28.15 20.35
CA VAL A 98 0.86 26.97 19.91
C VAL A 98 0.08 25.68 20.15
N GLN A 99 -0.63 25.55 21.27
CA GLN A 99 -1.46 24.38 21.54
C GLN A 99 -2.60 24.25 20.51
N ASN A 100 -3.29 25.36 20.20
CA ASN A 100 -4.32 25.37 19.16
C ASN A 100 -3.77 25.00 17.78
N GLU A 101 -2.56 25.46 17.45
CA GLU A 101 -1.86 25.11 16.21
C GLU A 101 -1.54 23.61 16.14
N ILE A 102 -1.03 23.02 17.24
CA ILE A 102 -0.80 21.57 17.35
C ILE A 102 -2.10 20.78 17.12
N ASP A 103 -3.20 21.19 17.75
CA ASP A 103 -4.47 20.48 17.66
C ASP A 103 -5.07 20.60 16.25
N MET A 104 -4.87 21.74 15.57
CA MET A 104 -5.23 21.89 14.16
C MET A 104 -4.43 20.94 13.26
N TYR A 105 -3.10 20.86 13.43
CA TYR A 105 -2.27 19.92 12.67
C TYR A 105 -2.71 18.47 12.86
N LYS A 106 -3.05 18.06 14.10
CA LYS A 106 -3.55 16.71 14.37
C LYS A 106 -4.88 16.43 13.67
N ASN A 107 -5.80 17.40 13.66
CA ASN A 107 -7.08 17.26 12.96
C ASN A 107 -6.87 17.09 11.44
N THR A 108 -6.02 17.93 10.84
CA THR A 108 -5.66 17.83 9.42
C THR A 108 -5.02 16.48 9.09
N LEU A 109 -4.10 15.99 9.92
CA LEU A 109 -3.48 14.66 9.75
C LEU A 109 -4.51 13.52 9.83
N SER A 110 -5.47 13.61 10.76
CA SER A 110 -6.57 12.65 10.88
C SER A 110 -7.40 12.56 9.60
N LYS A 111 -7.79 13.71 9.01
CA LYS A 111 -8.50 13.76 7.72
C LYS A 111 -7.68 13.14 6.58
N ILE A 112 -6.38 13.41 6.51
CA ILE A 112 -5.47 12.79 5.52
C ILE A 112 -5.45 11.27 5.69
N SER A 113 -5.39 10.78 6.93
CA SER A 113 -5.44 9.34 7.22
C SER A 113 -6.76 8.72 6.76
N GLN A 114 -7.88 9.40 7.02
CA GLN A 114 -9.20 8.94 6.58
C GLN A 114 -9.32 8.88 5.05
N ILE A 115 -8.85 9.91 4.34
CA ILE A 115 -8.81 9.92 2.87
C ILE A 115 -8.02 8.72 2.34
N ARG A 116 -6.84 8.46 2.90
CA ARG A 116 -6.00 7.32 2.50
C ARG A 116 -6.71 5.99 2.75
N GLN A 117 -7.41 5.84 3.87
CA GLN A 117 -8.17 4.64 4.18
C GLN A 117 -9.28 4.42 3.15
N LEU A 118 -10.06 5.46 2.82
CA LEU A 118 -11.11 5.36 1.81
C LEU A 118 -10.56 5.02 0.42
N GLN A 119 -9.39 5.53 0.06
CA GLN A 119 -8.70 5.17 -1.19
C GLN A 119 -8.29 3.70 -1.21
N ILE A 120 -7.81 3.17 -0.08
CA ILE A 120 -7.52 1.74 0.09
C ILE A 120 -8.81 0.91 -0.03
N ASP A 121 -9.89 1.35 0.61
CA ASP A 121 -11.18 0.64 0.61
C ASP A 121 -11.80 0.57 -0.80
N ILE A 122 -11.82 1.70 -1.53
CA ILE A 122 -12.26 1.75 -2.95
C ILE A 122 -11.50 0.71 -3.76
N ALA A 123 -10.19 0.68 -3.58
CA ALA A 123 -9.33 -0.10 -4.42
C ALA A 123 -9.36 -1.60 -4.04
N ASN A 124 -9.59 -1.93 -2.76
CA ASN A 124 -9.93 -3.29 -2.32
C ASN A 124 -11.27 -3.78 -2.89
N VAL A 125 -12.31 -2.94 -2.86
CA VAL A 125 -13.63 -3.28 -3.46
C VAL A 125 -13.48 -3.52 -4.96
N THR A 126 -12.67 -2.69 -5.63
CA THR A 126 -12.36 -2.82 -7.06
C THR A 126 -11.64 -4.15 -7.34
N LYS A 127 -10.61 -4.49 -6.55
CA LYS A 127 -9.90 -5.77 -6.64
C LYS A 127 -10.85 -6.95 -6.46
N ASN A 128 -11.65 -6.97 -5.40
CA ASN A 128 -12.57 -8.07 -5.11
C ASN A 128 -13.62 -8.26 -6.22
N HIS A 129 -14.17 -7.16 -6.76
CA HIS A 129 -15.09 -7.23 -7.90
C HIS A 129 -14.41 -7.79 -9.15
N ILE A 130 -13.16 -7.39 -9.43
CA ILE A 130 -12.36 -7.95 -10.53
C ILE A 130 -12.15 -9.45 -10.31
N ASP A 131 -11.72 -9.87 -9.11
CA ASP A 131 -11.42 -11.27 -8.80
C ASP A 131 -12.66 -12.18 -8.88
N ILE A 132 -13.85 -11.69 -8.47
CA ILE A 132 -15.13 -12.42 -8.60
C ILE A 132 -15.53 -12.62 -10.07
N HIS A 133 -15.23 -11.66 -10.93
CA HIS A 133 -15.57 -11.70 -12.37
C HIS A 133 -14.40 -12.17 -13.27
N ARG A 134 -13.29 -12.62 -12.68
CA ARG A 134 -12.08 -13.00 -13.40
C ARG A 134 -12.26 -14.37 -14.06
N SER A 135 -12.40 -14.39 -15.39
CA SER A 135 -12.20 -15.63 -16.18
C SER A 135 -10.73 -15.79 -16.60
N HIS A 136 -10.02 -14.68 -16.86
CA HIS A 136 -8.58 -14.62 -17.17
C HIS A 136 -7.97 -13.27 -16.72
N THR A 137 -6.71 -13.26 -16.29
CA THR A 137 -5.94 -12.02 -16.11
C THR A 137 -5.53 -11.49 -17.48
N THR A 138 -6.22 -10.48 -17.99
CA THR A 138 -5.70 -9.79 -19.18
C THR A 138 -4.44 -9.01 -18.79
N ARG A 139 -3.50 -8.82 -19.73
CA ARG A 139 -2.29 -8.01 -19.49
C ARG A 139 -2.59 -6.61 -18.94
N ARG A 140 -3.72 -6.01 -19.34
CA ARG A 140 -4.19 -4.73 -18.77
C ARG A 140 -4.65 -4.89 -17.32
N GLY A 141 -5.44 -5.92 -17.03
CA GLY A 141 -5.91 -6.21 -15.67
C GLY A 141 -4.77 -6.48 -14.68
N LEU A 142 -3.70 -7.18 -15.11
CA LEU A 142 -2.52 -7.37 -14.28
C LEU A 142 -1.81 -6.04 -13.99
N ALA A 143 -1.60 -5.20 -14.99
CA ALA A 143 -0.94 -3.91 -14.82
C ALA A 143 -1.71 -2.99 -13.83
N ASP A 144 -3.04 -2.97 -13.92
CA ASP A 144 -3.90 -2.20 -13.01
C ASP A 144 -3.82 -2.76 -11.58
N LEU A 145 -3.84 -4.09 -11.42
CA LEU A 145 -3.68 -4.76 -10.13
C LEU A 145 -2.33 -4.44 -9.47
N LEU A 146 -1.23 -4.53 -10.21
CA LEU A 146 0.11 -4.24 -9.71
C LEU A 146 0.24 -2.76 -9.32
N SER A 147 -0.29 -1.86 -10.15
CA SER A 147 -0.32 -0.42 -9.85
C SER A 147 -1.11 -0.15 -8.56
N HIS A 148 -2.23 -0.84 -8.37
CA HIS A 148 -3.03 -0.76 -7.16
C HIS A 148 -2.28 -1.28 -5.92
N MET A 149 -1.69 -2.48 -5.99
CA MET A 149 -0.88 -3.05 -4.90
C MET A 149 0.25 -2.09 -4.48
N ALA A 150 0.99 -1.59 -5.48
CA ALA A 150 2.02 -0.60 -5.24
C ALA A 150 1.45 0.64 -4.57
N TYR A 151 0.29 1.15 -5.00
CA TYR A 151 -0.36 2.36 -4.50
C TYR A 151 -0.73 2.28 -3.02
N VAL A 152 -1.34 1.16 -2.59
CA VAL A 152 -1.82 0.97 -1.20
C VAL A 152 -0.70 0.73 -0.19
N LEU A 153 0.52 0.44 -0.65
CA LEU A 153 1.65 0.24 0.24
C LEU A 153 1.92 1.52 1.06
N LYS A 154 1.69 1.42 2.37
CA LYS A 154 1.89 2.52 3.34
C LYS A 154 3.34 3.02 3.34
N ILE A 155 3.52 4.32 3.59
CA ILE A 155 4.84 4.92 3.78
C ILE A 155 5.17 4.87 5.28
N TRP A 156 6.38 4.46 5.62
CA TRP A 156 6.88 4.53 6.99
C TRP A 156 7.37 5.96 7.30
N TYR A 157 6.77 6.61 8.29
CA TYR A 157 7.15 7.95 8.76
C TYR A 157 7.87 7.94 10.12
N GLY A 158 8.13 6.77 10.72
CA GLY A 158 8.56 6.65 12.11
C GLY A 158 7.38 6.55 13.07
N ASN A 159 7.65 6.40 14.36
CA ASN A 159 6.64 6.27 15.39
C ASN A 159 5.90 7.60 15.65
N GLU A 160 4.59 7.61 15.37
CA GLU A 160 3.66 8.72 15.69
C GLU A 160 3.04 8.59 17.11
N HIS A 161 3.44 7.60 17.91
CA HIS A 161 2.71 7.10 19.10
C HIS A 161 3.52 6.87 20.38
N THR A 162 4.74 7.39 20.53
CA THR A 162 5.27 7.62 21.88
C THR A 162 5.02 9.06 22.28
N GLY A 163 4.13 9.27 23.27
CA GLY A 163 3.91 10.54 23.97
C GLY A 163 5.13 11.06 24.76
N ASN A 164 6.34 10.73 24.30
CA ASN A 164 7.61 11.27 24.73
C ASN A 164 8.47 11.50 23.49
N CYS A 165 8.51 12.76 23.06
CA CYS A 165 9.43 13.26 22.06
C CYS A 165 10.86 13.20 22.63
N SER A 166 11.49 12.02 22.63
CA SER A 166 12.85 11.87 23.18
C SER A 166 13.80 11.08 22.30
N ASN A 167 13.32 10.24 21.37
CA ASN A 167 14.22 9.37 20.61
C ASN A 167 14.19 9.70 19.11
N ARG A 168 15.16 10.50 18.66
CA ARG A 168 15.61 10.57 17.26
C ARG A 168 16.31 9.26 16.83
N GLY A 169 15.70 8.10 17.09
CA GLY A 169 16.40 6.81 17.05
C GLY A 169 15.59 5.62 16.54
N ASP A 170 14.34 5.81 16.10
CA ASP A 170 13.54 4.67 15.63
C ASP A 170 14.02 4.25 14.24
N SER A 171 14.70 3.09 14.20
CA SER A 171 15.11 2.48 12.94
C SER A 171 13.89 2.01 12.15
N PRO A 172 13.90 2.13 10.81
CA PRO A 172 12.85 1.56 9.97
C PRO A 172 12.69 0.06 10.26
N PRO A 173 11.45 -0.45 10.36
CA PRO A 173 11.21 -1.84 10.71
C PRO A 173 11.65 -2.79 9.58
N PRO A 174 11.81 -4.09 9.85
CA PRO A 174 11.97 -5.10 8.80
C PRO A 174 10.89 -4.96 7.72
N LEU A 175 11.26 -5.16 6.46
CA LEU A 175 10.38 -5.00 5.29
C LEU A 175 9.94 -3.54 5.03
N CYS A 176 10.61 -2.54 5.61
CA CYS A 176 10.50 -1.16 5.16
C CYS A 176 11.51 -0.89 4.04
N GLY A 177 11.04 -0.68 2.81
CA GLY A 177 11.89 -0.48 1.64
C GLY A 177 12.93 -1.60 1.50
N ALA A 178 14.21 -1.24 1.54
CA ALA A 178 15.35 -2.14 1.42
C ALA A 178 15.76 -2.85 2.73
N ILE A 179 15.09 -2.57 3.86
CA ILE A 179 15.40 -3.25 5.13
C ILE A 179 14.99 -4.73 5.04
N PRO A 180 15.92 -5.67 5.21
CA PRO A 180 15.64 -7.09 5.02
C PRO A 180 14.64 -7.60 6.06
N ALA A 181 13.99 -8.72 5.73
CA ALA A 181 13.22 -9.48 6.69
C ALA A 181 14.09 -9.91 7.88
N ALA A 182 13.50 -10.00 9.07
CA ALA A 182 14.17 -10.64 10.20
C ALA A 182 14.55 -12.09 9.86
N SER A 183 15.65 -12.60 10.40
CA SER A 183 16.13 -13.96 10.09
C SER A 183 15.12 -15.07 10.44
N ASN A 184 14.30 -14.84 11.45
CA ASN A 184 13.22 -15.71 11.88
C ASN A 184 11.85 -15.38 11.26
N HIS A 185 11.78 -14.47 10.28
CA HIS A 185 10.53 -14.08 9.63
C HIS A 185 9.86 -15.29 8.97
N VAL A 186 8.54 -15.35 9.08
CA VAL A 186 7.69 -16.40 8.52
C VAL A 186 6.56 -15.67 7.80
N CYS A 187 6.43 -15.91 6.50
CA CYS A 187 5.31 -15.38 5.72
C CYS A 187 4.00 -16.05 6.17
N ASN A 188 2.92 -15.28 6.17
CA ASN A 188 1.56 -15.74 6.44
C ASN A 188 0.83 -16.03 5.13
N VAL A 189 -0.28 -16.75 5.22
CA VAL A 189 -1.22 -16.89 4.10
C VAL A 189 -1.71 -15.50 3.69
N GLY A 190 -1.69 -15.22 2.39
CA GLY A 190 -2.02 -13.92 1.80
C GLY A 190 -0.85 -12.95 1.64
N ASP A 191 0.33 -13.26 2.21
CA ASP A 191 1.51 -12.40 2.01
C ASP A 191 1.98 -12.48 0.55
N LEU A 192 2.30 -11.31 -0.03
CA LEU A 192 2.94 -11.22 -1.34
C LEU A 192 4.45 -11.46 -1.20
N ILE A 193 4.97 -12.34 -2.04
CA ILE A 193 6.37 -12.75 -2.04
C ILE A 193 6.93 -12.80 -3.47
N ALA A 194 8.26 -12.74 -3.59
CA ALA A 194 8.96 -13.22 -4.77
C ALA A 194 9.36 -14.67 -4.53
N GLY A 195 8.88 -15.57 -5.38
CA GLY A 195 9.13 -17.01 -5.32
C GLY A 195 10.01 -17.44 -6.47
N PHE A 196 11.08 -18.18 -6.18
CA PHE A 196 11.90 -18.81 -7.20
C PHE A 196 11.31 -20.16 -7.58
N VAL A 197 10.84 -20.27 -8.81
CA VAL A 197 10.14 -21.44 -9.36
C VAL A 197 10.81 -21.91 -10.64
N GLU A 198 10.68 -23.20 -10.92
CA GLU A 198 11.06 -23.81 -12.20
C GLU A 198 9.78 -23.96 -13.03
N SER A 199 9.80 -23.44 -14.27
CA SER A 199 8.69 -23.62 -15.20
C SER A 199 8.69 -25.03 -15.81
N ASP A 200 7.60 -25.41 -16.46
CA ASP A 200 7.51 -26.70 -17.16
C ASP A 200 8.56 -26.86 -18.28
N ASP A 201 9.04 -25.73 -18.81
CA ASP A 201 10.10 -25.67 -19.83
C ASP A 201 11.52 -25.79 -19.24
N GLY A 202 11.64 -25.88 -17.91
CA GLY A 202 12.91 -26.00 -17.19
C GLY A 202 13.61 -24.66 -16.92
N ASP A 203 12.95 -23.54 -17.22
CA ASP A 203 13.47 -22.20 -16.95
C ASP A 203 13.15 -21.78 -15.51
N GLU A 204 14.19 -21.40 -14.77
CA GLU A 204 14.07 -20.94 -13.40
C GLU A 204 13.83 -19.43 -13.36
N ASN A 205 12.73 -19.00 -12.74
CA ASN A 205 12.32 -17.60 -12.71
C ASN A 205 11.88 -17.18 -11.31
N TRP A 206 12.11 -15.91 -10.99
CA TRP A 206 11.51 -15.27 -9.82
C TRP A 206 10.14 -14.71 -10.22
N ILE A 207 9.08 -15.18 -9.58
CA ILE A 207 7.70 -14.73 -9.85
C ILE A 207 7.11 -13.99 -8.66
N LEU A 208 6.18 -13.08 -8.92
CA LEU A 208 5.31 -12.47 -7.92
C LEU A 208 4.19 -13.44 -7.58
N ALA A 209 4.14 -13.87 -6.34
CA ALA A 209 3.19 -14.86 -5.88
C ALA A 209 2.57 -14.47 -4.53
N GLU A 210 1.42 -15.06 -4.26
CA GLU A 210 0.74 -15.00 -2.97
C GLU A 210 0.96 -16.33 -2.22
N VAL A 211 1.22 -16.26 -0.93
CA VAL A 211 1.31 -17.46 -0.08
C VAL A 211 -0.10 -18.03 0.12
N ALA A 212 -0.36 -19.21 -0.40
CA ALA A 212 -1.64 -19.90 -0.23
C ALA A 212 -1.64 -20.80 1.02
N TYR A 213 -0.51 -21.43 1.34
CA TYR A 213 -0.40 -22.31 2.49
C TYR A 213 1.01 -22.28 3.11
N VAL A 214 1.06 -22.33 4.44
CA VAL A 214 2.28 -22.43 5.23
C VAL A 214 2.32 -23.81 5.88
N HIS A 215 3.31 -24.64 5.50
CA HIS A 215 3.43 -25.97 6.08
C HIS A 215 3.75 -25.90 7.57
N PRO A 216 3.30 -26.87 8.41
CA PRO A 216 3.47 -26.81 9.88
C PRO A 216 4.91 -26.63 10.35
N ASN A 217 5.89 -27.13 9.58
CA ASN A 217 7.30 -27.00 9.88
C ASN A 217 7.91 -25.62 9.52
N LYS A 218 7.14 -24.73 8.85
CA LYS A 218 7.55 -23.38 8.43
C LYS A 218 8.81 -23.34 7.55
N THR A 219 9.13 -24.45 6.89
CA THR A 219 10.26 -24.55 5.96
C THR A 219 9.83 -24.63 4.50
N LYS A 220 8.54 -24.91 4.27
CA LYS A 220 7.93 -25.02 2.96
C LYS A 220 6.63 -24.23 2.90
N TYR A 221 6.31 -23.77 1.70
CA TYR A 221 5.15 -22.95 1.41
C TYR A 221 4.54 -23.43 0.10
N ASP A 222 3.21 -23.40 0.02
CA ASP A 222 2.51 -23.46 -1.26
C ASP A 222 2.18 -22.03 -1.66
N ILE A 223 2.64 -21.63 -2.85
CA ILE A 223 2.46 -20.28 -3.39
C ILE A 223 1.68 -20.35 -4.70
N VAL A 224 0.99 -19.28 -5.05
CA VAL A 224 0.24 -19.15 -6.31
C VAL A 224 0.74 -17.91 -7.03
N ASP A 225 1.12 -18.05 -8.31
CA ASP A 225 1.46 -16.91 -9.16
C ASP A 225 0.27 -15.95 -9.25
N ILE A 226 0.53 -14.65 -9.10
CA ILE A 226 -0.51 -13.63 -9.17
C ILE A 226 -1.19 -13.54 -10.55
N ASP A 227 -0.50 -14.01 -11.60
CA ASP A 227 -1.01 -14.06 -12.97
C ASP A 227 -1.72 -15.39 -13.30
N ALA A 228 -1.67 -16.39 -12.42
CA ALA A 228 -2.30 -17.69 -12.67
C ALA A 228 -3.82 -17.59 -12.90
N GLU A 229 -4.34 -18.43 -13.80
CA GLU A 229 -5.77 -18.49 -14.09
C GLU A 229 -6.57 -19.01 -12.88
N PRO A 230 -7.69 -18.34 -12.50
CA PRO A 230 -8.57 -18.80 -11.44
C PRO A 230 -9.07 -20.23 -11.72
N GLY A 231 -8.96 -21.11 -10.73
CA GLY A 231 -9.41 -22.52 -10.84
C GLY A 231 -8.46 -23.46 -11.57
N LYS A 232 -7.38 -22.95 -12.18
CA LYS A 232 -6.25 -23.75 -12.71
C LYS A 232 -4.94 -23.53 -11.95
N GLY A 233 -4.99 -22.74 -10.86
CA GLY A 233 -3.85 -22.24 -10.10
C GLY A 233 -2.73 -23.26 -9.98
N HIS A 234 -1.60 -22.98 -10.63
CA HIS A 234 -0.37 -23.72 -10.42
C HIS A 234 0.16 -23.36 -9.04
N TYR A 235 -0.08 -24.25 -8.09
CA TYR A 235 0.52 -24.17 -6.76
C TYR A 235 1.95 -24.67 -6.86
N TYR A 236 2.89 -23.83 -6.46
CA TYR A 236 4.28 -24.23 -6.34
C TYR A 236 4.60 -24.56 -4.88
N ASN A 237 5.03 -25.80 -4.62
CA ASN A 237 5.59 -26.18 -3.32
C ASN A 237 7.07 -25.82 -3.27
N ILE A 238 7.42 -24.71 -2.61
CA ILE A 238 8.80 -24.21 -2.56
C ILE A 238 9.33 -24.14 -1.13
N ASN A 239 10.66 -24.22 -1.02
CA ASN A 239 11.35 -24.07 0.26
C ASN A 239 11.44 -22.59 0.65
N LYS A 240 11.46 -22.29 1.95
CA LYS A 240 11.69 -20.95 2.50
C LYS A 240 12.90 -20.24 1.88
N ARG A 241 13.96 -20.98 1.50
CA ARG A 241 15.16 -20.41 0.85
C ARG A 241 14.89 -19.85 -0.55
N HIS A 242 13.81 -20.25 -1.22
CA HIS A 242 13.38 -19.75 -2.54
C HIS A 242 12.34 -18.63 -2.43
N ILE A 243 12.14 -18.08 -1.23
CA ILE A 243 11.18 -16.99 -0.96
C ILE A 243 11.94 -15.74 -0.53
N ILE A 244 11.51 -14.60 -1.07
CA ILE A 244 11.85 -13.28 -0.58
C ILE A 244 10.53 -12.53 -0.31
N PRO A 245 10.21 -12.19 0.94
CA PRO A 245 9.01 -11.38 1.22
C PRO A 245 9.12 -9.99 0.60
N LEU A 246 8.01 -9.48 0.06
CA LEU A 246 7.97 -8.10 -0.44
C LEU A 246 7.98 -7.09 0.73
N PRO A 247 8.41 -5.84 0.48
CA PRO A 247 8.29 -4.76 1.45
C PRO A 247 6.84 -4.53 1.89
N GLN A 248 6.65 -4.30 3.20
CA GLN A 248 5.37 -3.95 3.84
C GLN A 248 5.20 -2.45 4.07
N TRP A 249 6.28 -1.68 3.90
CA TRP A 249 6.25 -0.22 3.89
C TRP A 249 7.16 0.32 2.79
N ARG A 250 6.77 1.44 2.18
CA ARG A 250 7.68 2.31 1.44
C ARG A 250 8.57 3.07 2.42
N ALA A 251 9.84 3.24 2.08
CA ALA A 251 10.74 4.14 2.77
C ALA A 251 10.60 5.55 2.18
N CYS A 252 10.54 6.55 3.05
CA CYS A 252 10.59 7.94 2.63
C CYS A 252 12.06 8.40 2.58
N PRO A 253 12.59 8.87 1.43
CA PRO A 253 13.97 9.34 1.31
C PRO A 253 14.34 10.48 2.28
N LEU A 254 13.34 11.27 2.69
CA LEU A 254 13.54 12.42 3.57
C LEU A 254 13.69 12.03 5.05
N THR A 255 13.12 10.90 5.47
CA THR A 255 13.11 10.48 6.88
C THR A 255 13.90 9.20 7.13
N CYS A 256 13.97 8.31 6.14
CA CYS A 256 14.63 7.00 6.24
C CYS A 256 15.45 6.66 4.97
N PRO A 257 16.43 7.49 4.57
CA PRO A 257 17.25 7.22 3.37
C PRO A 257 18.02 5.90 3.45
N GLN A 258 18.36 5.43 4.66
CA GLN A 258 19.02 4.15 4.90
C GLN A 258 18.17 2.92 4.56
N ALA A 259 16.85 3.10 4.42
CA ALA A 259 15.91 2.04 4.02
C ALA A 259 15.65 2.04 2.50
N LEU A 260 16.51 2.68 1.71
CA LEU A 260 16.46 2.62 0.25
C LEU A 260 17.69 1.90 -0.29
N PHE A 261 17.53 1.20 -1.40
CA PHE A 261 18.67 0.66 -2.12
C PHE A 261 19.44 1.82 -2.78
N PRO A 262 20.76 1.94 -2.58
CA PRO A 262 21.56 3.00 -3.20
C PRO A 262 21.59 2.92 -4.73
N ARG A 263 21.91 4.04 -5.39
CA ARG A 263 22.23 4.07 -6.82
C ARG A 263 23.35 3.07 -7.14
N ARG A 264 23.26 2.43 -8.31
CA ARG A 264 24.14 1.35 -8.81
C ARG A 264 24.05 0.02 -8.05
N THR A 265 23.09 -0.15 -7.14
CA THR A 265 22.86 -1.45 -6.49
C THR A 265 22.20 -2.42 -7.47
N ILE A 266 22.66 -3.67 -7.45
CA ILE A 266 22.02 -4.78 -8.16
C ILE A 266 20.85 -5.28 -7.32
N VAL A 267 19.67 -5.35 -7.93
CA VAL A 267 18.41 -5.76 -7.30
C VAL A 267 17.69 -6.77 -8.18
N LEU A 268 16.70 -7.44 -7.59
CA LEU A 268 15.61 -8.03 -8.36
C LEU A 268 14.46 -7.02 -8.40
N ALA A 269 13.92 -6.79 -9.60
CA ALA A 269 12.81 -5.87 -9.78
C ALA A 269 11.76 -6.46 -10.73
N LEU A 270 10.49 -6.17 -10.49
CA LEU A 270 9.41 -6.65 -11.33
C LEU A 270 9.48 -5.96 -12.70
N TYR A 271 9.56 -6.75 -13.78
CA TYR A 271 9.63 -6.19 -15.13
C TYR A 271 8.28 -5.62 -15.55
N PRO A 272 8.24 -4.46 -16.24
CA PRO A 272 6.99 -3.80 -16.58
C PRO A 272 5.95 -4.71 -17.23
N GLN A 273 4.73 -4.69 -16.69
CA GLN A 273 3.57 -5.45 -17.20
C GLN A 273 3.75 -6.98 -17.18
N THR A 274 4.57 -7.49 -16.27
CA THR A 274 4.76 -8.93 -16.03
C THR A 274 4.56 -9.25 -14.55
N SER A 275 4.44 -10.55 -14.22
CA SER A 275 4.53 -11.07 -12.85
C SER A 275 5.93 -11.58 -12.50
N CYS A 276 6.98 -11.22 -13.25
CA CYS A 276 8.32 -11.78 -13.08
C CYS A 276 9.35 -10.74 -12.63
N PHE A 277 10.25 -11.14 -11.73
CA PHE A 277 11.37 -10.33 -11.26
C PHE A 277 12.65 -10.68 -12.02
N TYR A 278 13.36 -9.64 -12.46
CA TYR A 278 14.61 -9.79 -13.18
C TYR A 278 15.70 -8.95 -12.53
N LYS A 279 16.94 -9.32 -12.85
CA LYS A 279 18.12 -8.60 -12.38
C LYS A 279 18.17 -7.22 -13.02
N GLY A 280 18.32 -6.20 -12.18
CA GLY A 280 18.42 -4.82 -12.61
C GLY A 280 19.36 -4.00 -11.74
N ILE A 281 19.70 -2.82 -12.24
CA ILE A 281 20.60 -1.86 -11.61
C ILE A 281 19.80 -0.58 -11.34
N ILE A 282 19.90 -0.07 -10.11
CA ILE A 282 19.25 1.20 -9.76
C ILE A 282 19.99 2.36 -10.41
N GLU A 283 19.31 3.09 -11.30
CA GLU A 283 19.82 4.30 -11.91
C GLU A 283 19.49 5.54 -11.07
N SER A 284 18.26 5.62 -10.56
CA SER A 284 17.82 6.70 -9.66
C SER A 284 16.98 6.18 -8.51
N ILE A 285 17.14 6.80 -7.34
CA ILE A 285 16.35 6.53 -6.13
C ILE A 285 15.12 7.45 -6.07
N PRO A 286 14.03 7.04 -5.39
CA PRO A 286 12.89 7.89 -5.10
C PRO A 286 13.30 9.24 -4.47
N ARG A 287 12.63 10.35 -4.84
CA ARG A 287 12.89 11.67 -4.23
C ARG A 287 11.95 11.94 -3.06
N ILE A 288 10.71 11.47 -3.16
CA ILE A 288 9.73 11.43 -2.08
C ILE A 288 9.20 10.00 -1.88
N GLY A 289 8.55 9.73 -0.74
CA GLY A 289 8.10 8.37 -0.38
C GLY A 289 7.04 7.74 -1.29
N LYS A 290 6.48 8.50 -2.26
CA LYS A 290 5.55 8.00 -3.27
C LYS A 290 6.21 7.65 -4.61
N ASP A 291 7.45 8.10 -4.83
CA ASP A 291 8.12 7.89 -6.10
C ASP A 291 8.62 6.45 -6.24
N SER A 292 8.81 6.05 -7.50
CA SER A 292 9.44 4.80 -7.91
C SER A 292 10.96 4.91 -7.96
N TYR A 293 11.64 3.77 -8.01
CA TYR A 293 13.02 3.70 -8.48
C TYR A 293 13.04 3.76 -10.00
N SER A 294 14.10 4.32 -10.59
CA SER A 294 14.44 4.09 -12.00
C SER A 294 15.43 2.93 -12.09
N ILE A 295 15.10 1.91 -12.86
CA ILE A 295 15.86 0.65 -12.98
C ILE A 295 16.21 0.37 -14.43
N ILE A 296 17.45 -0.06 -14.65
CA ILE A 296 17.95 -0.60 -15.92
C ILE A 296 18.09 -2.11 -15.75
N PHE A 297 17.39 -2.90 -16.55
CA PHE A 297 17.43 -4.36 -16.48
C PHE A 297 18.56 -4.95 -17.32
N GLU A 298 19.10 -6.08 -16.88
CA GLU A 298 19.91 -6.93 -17.75
C GLU A 298 18.98 -7.63 -18.76
N ASP A 299 19.14 -7.33 -20.04
CA ASP A 299 18.24 -7.79 -21.10
C ASP A 299 19.03 -7.93 -22.42
N SER A 300 19.27 -9.19 -22.80
CA SER A 300 20.05 -9.55 -23.99
C SER A 300 19.35 -9.25 -25.30
N SER A 301 18.06 -8.86 -25.29
CA SER A 301 17.36 -8.41 -26.49
C SER A 301 17.84 -7.03 -26.97
N TYR A 302 18.48 -6.25 -26.10
CA TYR A 302 19.10 -4.97 -26.44
C TYR A 302 20.57 -5.16 -26.82
N ASN A 303 21.05 -4.37 -27.79
CA ASN A 303 22.44 -4.42 -28.26
C ASN A 303 23.47 -4.14 -27.15
N SER A 304 23.11 -3.34 -26.15
CA SER A 304 23.92 -3.05 -24.97
C SER A 304 23.95 -4.19 -23.95
N GLY A 305 23.03 -5.16 -24.04
CA GLY A 305 22.71 -6.12 -22.98
C GLY A 305 21.88 -5.52 -21.83
N TYR A 306 21.40 -4.28 -21.98
CA TYR A 306 20.67 -3.55 -20.95
C TYR A 306 19.45 -2.83 -21.52
N SER A 307 18.35 -2.84 -20.77
CA SER A 307 17.13 -2.11 -21.15
C SER A 307 17.28 -0.58 -21.00
N PRO A 308 16.35 0.21 -21.54
CA PRO A 308 16.10 1.57 -21.08
C PRO A 308 15.75 1.62 -19.58
N GLU A 309 15.72 2.83 -19.03
CA GLU A 309 15.23 3.08 -17.67
C GLU A 309 13.72 2.83 -17.56
N PHE A 310 13.31 2.10 -16.52
CA PHE A 310 11.92 1.88 -16.15
C PHE A 310 11.64 2.28 -14.71
N ASP A 311 10.49 2.92 -14.50
CA ASP A 311 9.98 3.22 -13.17
C ASP A 311 9.39 1.98 -12.50
N VAL A 312 10.00 1.55 -11.40
CA VAL A 312 9.54 0.40 -10.60
C VAL A 312 9.20 0.85 -9.18
N PRO A 313 7.96 0.69 -8.72
CA PRO A 313 7.56 1.04 -7.35
C PRO A 313 8.38 0.30 -6.30
N GLN A 314 8.62 0.92 -5.14
CA GLN A 314 9.42 0.32 -4.06
C GLN A 314 8.95 -1.07 -3.63
N MET A 315 7.63 -1.34 -3.69
CA MET A 315 7.05 -2.65 -3.38
C MET A 315 7.65 -3.79 -4.22
N PHE A 316 8.03 -3.47 -5.45
CA PHE A 316 8.46 -4.46 -6.44
C PHE A 316 9.98 -4.43 -6.69
N VAL A 317 10.74 -3.85 -5.77
CA VAL A 317 12.21 -3.84 -5.79
C VAL A 317 12.72 -4.52 -4.53
N ILE A 318 13.43 -5.62 -4.70
CA ILE A 318 13.91 -6.46 -3.59
C ILE A 318 15.40 -6.78 -3.76
N ALA A 319 16.03 -7.21 -2.66
CA ALA A 319 17.45 -7.55 -2.67
C ALA A 319 17.73 -8.69 -3.66
N TYR A 320 18.79 -8.53 -4.47
CA TYR A 320 19.24 -9.60 -5.34
C TYR A 320 19.75 -10.78 -4.51
N LYS A 321 19.29 -11.99 -4.87
CA LYS A 321 19.69 -13.24 -4.22
C LYS A 321 20.12 -14.23 -5.28
N ASP A 322 21.41 -14.55 -5.24
CA ASP A 322 21.96 -15.65 -6.05
C ASP A 322 21.54 -16.99 -5.44
N ILE A 323 20.77 -17.77 -6.19
CA ILE A 323 20.40 -19.13 -5.82
C ILE A 323 21.42 -20.06 -6.46
N LYS A 324 22.41 -20.46 -5.66
CA LYS A 324 23.32 -21.53 -6.06
C LYS A 324 22.52 -22.83 -6.17
N LYS A 325 22.59 -23.46 -7.35
CA LYS A 325 22.08 -24.82 -7.58
C LYS A 325 22.80 -25.82 -6.68
#